data_AF-A0A3M3JPJ1-F1
#
_entry.id   AF-A0A3M3JPJ1-F1
#
_cell.length_a   1.000
_cell.length_b   1.000
_cell.length_c   1.000
_cell.angle_alpha   90.00
_cell.angle_beta   90.00
_cell.angle_gamma   90.00
#
_symmetry.space_group_name_H-M   'P 1'
#
loop_
_entity.id
_entity.type
_entity.pdbx_description
1 polymer ?
#
loop_
_entity_poly.entity_id
_entity_poly.type
_entity_poly.pdbx_seq_one_letter_code
_entity_poly.pdbx_strand_id
1 'polypeptide(L)'
;MVNHFLERLETRPGQTVRRDYHFERPRVDMQGATHNDESNPLEDYAYPGGFTDKDRGIHLAKRAQERHRHDYRLAEGRSKQHMLASGHFLQLSHHPNTDWNDLWLLTEVRHEGRQPQVLEESLVPGQHDSDFQQGYRNTFLATPRKATYRPPLRHPKPKIFGSQTAVVTGLKGQEIHCDKHGRIKVQFHWDREGAGNDRSSCWLRVSSSWAGNGYGGMVV
;
A
#
# COMPACT_ATOMS: atom_id res chain seq x y z
N MET A 1 -12.27 -31.01 2.65
CA MET A 1 -10.99 -31.41 2.01
C MET A 1 -10.74 -30.46 0.85
N VAL A 2 -9.46 -30.10 0.61
CA VAL A 2 -9.04 -29.36 -0.58
C VAL A 2 -8.92 -30.37 -1.72
N ASN A 3 -9.59 -30.10 -2.84
CA ASN A 3 -9.69 -31.05 -3.94
C ASN A 3 -8.67 -30.75 -5.06
N HIS A 4 -8.19 -29.51 -5.10
CA HIS A 4 -7.24 -29.04 -6.09
C HIS A 4 -6.39 -27.93 -5.46
N PHE A 5 -5.10 -27.97 -5.73
CA PHE A 5 -4.13 -26.99 -5.23
C PHE A 5 -3.03 -26.84 -6.28
N LEU A 6 -2.83 -25.63 -6.77
CA LEU A 6 -1.77 -25.27 -7.71
C LEU A 6 -0.97 -24.12 -7.12
N GLU A 7 0.34 -24.13 -7.35
CA GLU A 7 1.22 -23.01 -7.03
C GLU A 7 1.63 -22.30 -8.31
N ARG A 8 1.51 -20.98 -8.30
CA ARG A 8 1.94 -20.08 -9.37
C ARG A 8 3.10 -19.24 -8.87
N LEU A 9 4.13 -19.14 -9.71
CA LEU A 9 5.28 -18.27 -9.49
C LEU A 9 5.23 -17.10 -10.46
N GLU A 10 5.46 -15.89 -9.96
CA GLU A 10 5.63 -14.72 -10.82
C GLU A 10 6.89 -13.93 -10.45
N THR A 11 7.62 -13.45 -11.46
CA THR A 11 8.81 -12.60 -11.25
C THR A 11 8.43 -11.27 -10.59
N ARG A 12 9.22 -10.85 -9.60
CA ARG A 12 9.02 -9.62 -8.83
C ARG A 12 10.35 -8.89 -8.62
N PRO A 13 10.37 -7.55 -8.49
CA PRO A 13 11.59 -6.80 -8.23
C PRO A 13 12.38 -7.36 -7.03
N GLY A 14 13.68 -7.54 -7.21
CA GLY A 14 14.60 -8.02 -6.16
C GLY A 14 15.11 -6.92 -5.24
N GLN A 15 14.92 -5.65 -5.65
CA GLN A 15 15.37 -4.47 -4.93
C GLN A 15 14.26 -3.41 -4.88
N THR A 16 14.12 -2.74 -3.75
CA THR A 16 13.28 -1.55 -3.59
C THR A 16 14.08 -0.42 -2.96
N VAL A 17 14.01 0.75 -3.59
CA VAL A 17 14.71 1.96 -3.15
C VAL A 17 13.73 3.12 -3.04
N ARG A 18 13.80 3.83 -1.93
CA ARG A 18 13.00 5.02 -1.65
C ARG A 18 13.93 6.17 -1.30
N ARG A 19 13.76 7.30 -1.98
CA ARG A 19 14.60 8.48 -1.79
C ARG A 19 13.77 9.71 -1.45
N ASP A 20 14.32 10.60 -0.64
CA ASP A 20 13.73 11.92 -0.35
C ASP A 20 14.80 13.00 -0.17
N TYR A 21 14.40 14.21 0.18
CA TYR A 21 15.29 15.35 0.44
C TYR A 21 14.94 16.03 1.77
N HIS A 22 15.97 16.26 2.61
CA HIS A 22 15.81 16.96 3.88
C HIS A 22 16.48 18.34 3.85
N PHE A 23 15.68 19.41 3.86
CA PHE A 23 16.21 20.77 3.69
C PHE A 23 17.12 21.22 4.84
N GLU A 24 16.88 20.79 6.09
CA GLU A 24 17.77 21.12 7.22
C GLU A 24 19.08 20.32 7.21
N ARG A 25 19.15 19.24 6.42
CA ARG A 25 20.31 18.34 6.32
C ARG A 25 20.59 18.03 4.84
N PRO A 26 20.85 19.05 4.00
CA PRO A 26 20.78 18.92 2.54
C PRO A 26 21.87 18.05 1.93
N ARG A 27 22.97 17.81 2.67
CA ARG A 27 24.10 16.98 2.24
C ARG A 27 23.95 15.51 2.61
N VAL A 28 22.97 15.16 3.45
CA VAL A 28 22.73 13.77 3.87
C VAL A 28 22.02 13.04 2.74
N ASP A 29 22.55 11.88 2.35
CA ASP A 29 21.86 11.01 1.39
C ASP A 29 20.68 10.31 2.06
N MET A 30 19.48 10.82 1.75
CA MET A 30 18.20 10.36 2.29
C MET A 30 17.65 9.22 1.43
N GLN A 31 18.36 8.09 1.45
CA GLN A 31 17.99 6.87 0.73
C GLN A 31 17.78 5.70 1.70
N GLY A 32 16.66 5.01 1.53
CA GLY A 32 16.38 3.71 2.14
C GLY A 32 16.29 2.64 1.06
N ALA A 33 16.97 1.52 1.26
CA ALA A 33 16.99 0.41 0.31
C ALA A 33 16.73 -0.92 1.02
N THR A 34 16.14 -1.88 0.31
CA THR A 34 15.99 -3.26 0.76
C THR A 34 16.20 -4.19 -0.44
N HIS A 35 17.03 -5.21 -0.25
CA HIS A 35 17.35 -6.23 -1.25
C HIS A 35 16.99 -7.62 -0.71
N ASN A 36 16.54 -8.50 -1.60
CA ASN A 36 16.49 -9.93 -1.33
C ASN A 36 17.71 -10.61 -1.96
N ASP A 37 18.28 -11.61 -1.29
CA ASP A 37 19.42 -12.40 -1.79
C ASP A 37 19.12 -13.25 -3.05
N GLU A 38 17.88 -13.23 -3.54
CA GLU A 38 17.52 -13.90 -4.80
C GLU A 38 17.99 -13.06 -5.99
N SER A 39 18.67 -13.72 -6.93
CA SER A 39 19.39 -13.18 -8.11
C SER A 39 18.49 -12.47 -9.15
N ASN A 40 17.61 -11.56 -8.73
CA ASN A 40 16.85 -10.70 -9.62
C ASN A 40 17.39 -9.26 -9.56
N PRO A 41 18.01 -8.76 -10.66
CA PRO A 41 18.58 -7.42 -10.70
C PRO A 41 17.53 -6.30 -10.82
N LEU A 42 16.23 -6.62 -10.94
CA LEU A 42 15.18 -5.61 -11.12
C LEU A 42 14.98 -4.77 -9.85
N GLU A 43 15.08 -3.45 -10.03
CA GLU A 43 14.90 -2.44 -8.98
C GLU A 43 13.57 -1.67 -9.15
N ASP A 44 12.84 -1.49 -8.05
CA ASP A 44 11.77 -0.51 -7.90
C ASP A 44 12.30 0.72 -7.15
N TYR A 45 12.55 1.80 -7.89
CA TYR A 45 12.97 3.09 -7.35
C TYR A 45 11.81 4.11 -7.34
N ALA A 46 11.67 4.86 -6.24
CA ALA A 46 10.70 5.96 -6.16
C ALA A 46 11.23 7.20 -5.42
N TYR A 47 10.89 8.36 -5.98
CA TYR A 47 11.09 9.70 -5.41
C TYR A 47 9.89 10.60 -5.78
N PRO A 48 9.35 11.42 -4.86
CA PRO A 48 9.74 11.54 -3.44
C PRO A 48 9.13 10.42 -2.56
N GLY A 49 9.85 10.03 -1.52
CA GLY A 49 9.48 8.94 -0.61
C GLY A 49 8.52 9.32 0.52
N GLY A 50 8.37 10.60 0.82
CA GLY A 50 7.54 11.12 1.91
C GLY A 50 8.11 10.87 3.30
N PHE A 51 9.43 10.99 3.49
CA PHE A 51 10.08 10.78 4.78
C PHE A 51 11.20 11.78 5.06
N THR A 52 11.38 12.09 6.35
CA THR A 52 12.43 12.99 6.85
C THR A 52 13.53 12.25 7.62
N ASP A 53 13.30 10.97 7.93
CA ASP A 53 14.25 10.09 8.64
C ASP A 53 14.67 8.93 7.74
N LYS A 54 15.96 8.58 7.77
CA LYS A 54 16.53 7.45 7.02
C LYS A 54 15.93 6.11 7.47
N ASP A 55 15.70 5.91 8.77
CA ASP A 55 15.10 4.68 9.30
C ASP A 55 13.68 4.49 8.76
N ARG A 56 12.94 5.60 8.62
CA ARG A 56 11.63 5.60 7.99
C ARG A 56 11.72 5.23 6.51
N GLY A 57 12.71 5.75 5.79
CA GLY A 57 12.99 5.38 4.40
C GLY A 57 13.27 3.89 4.22
N ILE A 58 14.12 3.30 5.08
CA ILE A 58 14.41 1.86 5.08
C ILE A 58 13.14 1.05 5.36
N HIS A 59 12.36 1.46 6.36
CA HIS A 59 11.10 0.80 6.68
C HIS A 59 10.10 0.84 5.51
N LEU A 60 10.00 1.97 4.79
CA LEU A 60 9.12 2.10 3.62
C LEU A 60 9.60 1.24 2.44
N ALA A 61 10.91 1.17 2.20
CA ALA A 61 11.50 0.27 1.21
C ALA A 61 11.16 -1.19 1.55
N LYS A 62 11.39 -1.62 2.81
CA LYS A 62 11.02 -2.97 3.26
C LYS A 62 9.54 -3.29 3.05
N ARG A 63 8.62 -2.38 3.40
CA ARG A 63 7.18 -2.59 3.17
C ARG A 63 6.83 -2.68 1.68
N ALA A 64 7.54 -1.96 0.82
CA ALA A 64 7.37 -2.08 -0.63
C ALA A 64 7.87 -3.45 -1.12
N GLN A 65 9.02 -3.92 -0.62
CA GLN A 65 9.53 -5.25 -0.95
C GLN A 65 8.57 -6.36 -0.52
N GLU A 66 8.06 -6.30 0.71
CA GLU A 66 7.06 -7.25 1.23
C GLU A 66 5.80 -7.25 0.35
N ARG A 67 5.36 -6.08 -0.14
CA ARG A 67 4.24 -5.98 -1.07
C ARG A 67 4.53 -6.61 -2.42
N HIS A 68 5.72 -6.45 -2.99
CA HIS A 68 6.07 -7.14 -4.24
C HIS A 68 6.15 -8.65 -4.03
N ARG A 69 6.59 -9.12 -2.87
CA ARG A 69 6.75 -10.57 -2.63
C ARG A 69 5.46 -11.32 -2.29
N HIS A 70 4.39 -10.63 -1.88
CA HIS A 70 3.20 -11.31 -1.37
C HIS A 70 2.54 -12.26 -2.37
N ASP A 71 2.68 -11.99 -3.67
CA ASP A 71 2.13 -12.76 -4.78
C ASP A 71 3.21 -13.37 -5.69
N TYR A 72 4.48 -13.33 -5.25
CA TYR A 72 5.58 -14.07 -5.89
C TYR A 72 5.31 -15.57 -5.90
N ARG A 73 4.78 -16.10 -4.78
CA ARG A 73 4.26 -17.46 -4.62
C ARG A 73 2.79 -17.36 -4.27
N LEU A 74 1.93 -17.75 -5.19
CA LEU A 74 0.48 -17.72 -5.01
C LEU A 74 -0.08 -19.12 -5.21
N ALA A 75 -0.77 -19.64 -4.19
CA ALA A 75 -1.53 -20.86 -4.30
C ALA A 75 -2.96 -20.59 -4.72
N GLU A 76 -3.45 -21.36 -5.68
CA GLU A 76 -4.84 -21.37 -6.12
C GLU A 76 -5.45 -22.72 -5.79
N GLY A 77 -6.60 -22.73 -5.11
CA GLY A 77 -7.21 -23.97 -4.69
C GLY A 77 -8.72 -24.00 -4.78
N ARG A 78 -9.27 -25.21 -4.76
CA ARG A 78 -10.71 -25.47 -4.74
C ARG A 78 -11.05 -26.38 -3.57
N SER A 79 -12.09 -26.05 -2.81
CA SER A 79 -12.52 -26.81 -1.64
C SER A 79 -14.03 -26.84 -1.49
N LYS A 80 -14.52 -27.78 -0.68
CA LYS A 80 -15.92 -27.84 -0.20
C LYS A 80 -16.04 -27.43 1.28
N GLN A 81 -14.97 -26.94 1.89
CA GLN A 81 -14.96 -26.49 3.29
C GLN A 81 -15.69 -25.15 3.44
N HIS A 82 -16.78 -25.10 4.21
CA HIS A 82 -17.55 -23.86 4.41
C HIS A 82 -16.88 -22.86 5.35
N MET A 83 -15.97 -23.32 6.21
CA MET A 83 -15.31 -22.48 7.22
C MET A 83 -14.12 -21.66 6.71
N LEU A 84 -13.75 -21.78 5.42
CA LEU A 84 -12.64 -21.00 4.90
C LEU A 84 -13.01 -19.52 4.89
N ALA A 85 -12.11 -18.69 5.40
CA ALA A 85 -12.31 -17.25 5.47
C ALA A 85 -11.00 -16.54 5.09
N SER A 86 -11.10 -15.45 4.34
CA SER A 86 -9.94 -14.58 4.06
C SER A 86 -9.35 -14.06 5.38
N GLY A 87 -8.03 -13.90 5.43
CA GLY A 87 -7.27 -13.53 6.61
C GLY A 87 -6.94 -14.68 7.56
N HIS A 88 -7.45 -15.89 7.32
CA HIS A 88 -7.15 -17.08 8.14
C HIS A 88 -6.08 -17.96 7.49
N PHE A 89 -5.40 -18.76 8.30
CA PHE A 89 -4.48 -19.77 7.81
C PHE A 89 -5.21 -21.08 7.49
N LEU A 90 -4.93 -21.61 6.29
CA LEU A 90 -5.24 -22.96 5.88
C LEU A 90 -4.00 -23.84 6.11
N GLN A 91 -4.12 -24.86 6.95
CA GLN A 91 -3.11 -25.91 7.06
C GLN A 91 -3.33 -26.92 5.93
N LEU A 92 -2.38 -27.01 5.00
CA LEU A 92 -2.39 -28.05 3.98
C LEU A 92 -1.62 -29.27 4.49
N SER A 93 -2.18 -30.46 4.29
CA SER A 93 -1.61 -31.73 4.74
C SER A 93 -1.91 -32.83 3.72
N HIS A 94 -1.06 -33.86 3.66
CA HIS A 94 -1.19 -35.01 2.76
C HIS A 94 -1.17 -34.68 1.26
N HIS A 95 -0.61 -33.53 0.88
CA HIS A 95 -0.30 -33.24 -0.51
C HIS A 95 0.94 -34.05 -0.96
N PRO A 96 0.95 -34.65 -2.18
CA PRO A 96 2.09 -35.43 -2.67
C PRO A 96 3.42 -34.66 -2.69
N ASN A 97 3.36 -33.37 -2.99
CA ASN A 97 4.48 -32.45 -2.78
C ASN A 97 4.58 -32.07 -1.31
N THR A 98 5.62 -32.53 -0.62
CA THR A 98 5.86 -32.30 0.80
C THR A 98 6.08 -30.83 1.14
N ASP A 99 6.62 -30.05 0.22
CA ASP A 99 6.93 -28.63 0.45
C ASP A 99 5.68 -27.75 0.54
N TRP A 100 4.55 -28.25 0.04
CA TRP A 100 3.28 -27.55 0.11
C TRP A 100 2.50 -27.85 1.40
N ASN A 101 2.89 -28.89 2.15
CA ASN A 101 2.27 -29.27 3.41
C ASN A 101 2.68 -28.31 4.56
N ASP A 102 2.31 -27.04 4.42
CA ASP A 102 2.61 -25.95 5.36
C ASP A 102 1.32 -25.11 5.59
N LEU A 103 1.46 -24.00 6.31
CA LEU A 103 0.42 -23.01 6.55
C LEU A 103 0.39 -21.97 5.43
N TRP A 104 -0.81 -21.75 4.91
CA TRP A 104 -1.09 -20.82 3.82
C TRP A 104 -2.09 -19.76 4.29
N LEU A 105 -1.73 -18.48 4.17
CA LEU A 105 -2.63 -17.38 4.48
C LEU A 105 -3.63 -17.21 3.34
N LEU A 106 -4.92 -17.39 3.62
CA LEU A 106 -5.99 -17.15 2.66
C LEU A 106 -6.12 -15.65 2.40
N THR A 107 -5.81 -15.21 1.18
CA THR A 107 -5.91 -13.79 0.77
C THR A 107 -7.27 -13.50 0.14
N GLU A 108 -7.84 -14.48 -0.56
CA GLU A 108 -9.17 -14.40 -1.16
C GLU A 108 -9.90 -15.73 -1.02
N VAL A 109 -11.20 -15.69 -0.71
CA VAL A 109 -12.08 -16.86 -0.73
C VAL A 109 -13.38 -16.46 -1.42
N ARG A 110 -13.75 -17.20 -2.46
CA ARG A 110 -15.01 -17.03 -3.18
C ARG A 110 -15.90 -18.24 -2.93
N HIS A 111 -17.02 -18.01 -2.28
CA HIS A 111 -18.01 -19.02 -1.96
C HIS A 111 -19.08 -19.09 -3.05
N GLU A 112 -19.43 -20.29 -3.50
CA GLU A 112 -20.53 -20.52 -4.44
C GLU A 112 -21.45 -21.63 -3.89
N GLY A 113 -22.73 -21.31 -3.72
CA GLY A 113 -23.77 -22.25 -3.32
C GLY A 113 -24.86 -22.32 -4.36
N ARG A 114 -25.37 -23.51 -4.65
CA ARG A 114 -26.51 -23.74 -5.56
C ARG A 114 -27.49 -24.73 -4.95
N GLN A 115 -28.77 -24.35 -4.91
CA GLN A 115 -29.86 -25.21 -4.43
C GLN A 115 -31.05 -25.15 -5.40
N PRO A 116 -31.06 -26.02 -6.43
CA PRO A 116 -32.10 -26.00 -7.46
C PRO A 116 -33.48 -26.45 -6.95
N GLN A 117 -33.55 -27.28 -5.91
CA GLN A 117 -34.78 -27.88 -5.38
C GLN A 117 -35.78 -26.88 -4.78
N VAL A 118 -35.42 -25.60 -4.61
CA VAL A 118 -36.35 -24.56 -4.14
C VAL A 118 -37.18 -23.98 -5.30
N LEU A 119 -36.84 -24.30 -6.55
CA LEU A 119 -37.44 -23.75 -7.78
C LEU A 119 -38.25 -24.81 -8.57
N GLU A 120 -39.00 -25.69 -7.88
CA GLU A 120 -39.68 -26.85 -8.50
C GLU A 120 -40.54 -26.52 -9.75
N GLU A 121 -41.02 -25.27 -9.92
CA GLU A 121 -41.85 -24.85 -11.07
C GLU A 121 -41.10 -24.18 -12.24
N SER A 122 -39.79 -23.90 -12.15
CA SER A 122 -39.07 -23.11 -13.18
C SER A 122 -37.82 -23.75 -13.79
N LEU A 123 -37.51 -25.01 -13.44
CA LEU A 123 -36.35 -25.70 -13.99
C LEU A 123 -36.68 -26.37 -15.33
N VAL A 124 -36.23 -25.76 -16.43
CA VAL A 124 -36.24 -26.39 -17.76
C VAL A 124 -35.13 -27.45 -17.83
N PRO A 125 -35.44 -28.73 -18.10
CA PRO A 125 -34.41 -29.75 -18.25
C PRO A 125 -33.48 -29.40 -19.43
N GLY A 126 -32.17 -29.32 -19.18
CA GLY A 126 -31.16 -29.15 -20.24
C GLY A 126 -30.49 -27.77 -20.34
N GLN A 127 -30.81 -26.81 -19.47
CA GLN A 127 -30.24 -25.45 -19.51
C GLN A 127 -29.03 -25.24 -18.55
N HIS A 128 -28.24 -26.29 -18.30
CA HIS A 128 -27.09 -26.22 -17.40
C HIS A 128 -25.78 -26.47 -18.14
N ASP A 129 -25.19 -25.38 -18.65
CA ASP A 129 -23.86 -25.36 -19.29
C ASP A 129 -22.71 -25.33 -18.26
N SER A 130 -22.93 -25.86 -17.05
CA SER A 130 -21.94 -25.81 -15.97
C SER A 130 -21.94 -27.08 -15.12
N ASP A 131 -20.75 -27.64 -14.85
CA ASP A 131 -20.50 -28.84 -14.04
C ASP A 131 -20.99 -28.76 -12.57
N PHE A 132 -21.53 -27.62 -12.13
CA PHE A 132 -22.00 -27.40 -10.76
C PHE A 132 -23.51 -27.28 -10.70
N GLN A 133 -24.15 -28.42 -10.50
CA GLN A 133 -25.61 -28.54 -10.50
C GLN A 133 -26.22 -28.23 -9.12
N GLN A 134 -25.57 -28.65 -8.03
CA GLN A 134 -26.05 -28.48 -6.67
C GLN A 134 -24.92 -28.53 -5.64
N GLY A 135 -25.12 -27.85 -4.50
CA GLY A 135 -24.30 -27.97 -3.30
C GLY A 135 -23.51 -26.70 -3.01
N TYR A 136 -22.35 -26.87 -2.37
CA TYR A 136 -21.44 -25.78 -1.99
C TYR A 136 -20.03 -26.08 -2.49
N ARG A 137 -19.35 -25.06 -3.00
CA ARG A 137 -17.93 -25.06 -3.32
C ARG A 137 -17.31 -23.69 -3.06
N ASN A 138 -16.00 -23.65 -2.95
CA ASN A 138 -15.25 -22.41 -2.98
C ASN A 138 -13.98 -22.53 -3.83
N THR A 139 -13.51 -21.37 -4.27
CA THR A 139 -12.17 -21.16 -4.80
C THR A 139 -11.44 -20.20 -3.88
N PHE A 140 -10.14 -20.40 -3.69
CA PHE A 140 -9.36 -19.53 -2.82
C PHE A 140 -7.98 -19.22 -3.40
N LEU A 141 -7.46 -18.06 -3.03
CA LEU A 141 -6.07 -17.67 -3.21
C LEU A 141 -5.36 -17.69 -1.86
N ALA A 142 -4.12 -18.17 -1.82
CA ALA A 142 -3.35 -18.20 -0.60
C ALA A 142 -1.87 -17.91 -0.83
N THR A 143 -1.23 -17.28 0.15
CA THR A 143 0.21 -16.97 0.16
C THR A 143 0.89 -17.79 1.27
N PRO A 144 2.14 -18.26 1.09
CA PRO A 144 2.84 -18.99 2.15
C PRO A 144 2.97 -18.16 3.43
N ARG A 145 2.86 -18.80 4.61
CA ARG A 145 3.01 -18.12 5.92
C ARG A 145 4.31 -17.31 6.05
N LYS A 146 5.39 -17.74 5.41
CA LYS A 146 6.70 -17.05 5.43
C LYS A 146 6.68 -15.71 4.69
N ALA A 147 5.77 -15.52 3.73
CA ALA A 147 5.61 -14.26 3.02
C ALA A 147 4.71 -13.31 3.82
N THR A 148 5.26 -12.17 4.23
CA THR A 148 4.47 -11.13 4.90
C THR A 148 3.54 -10.46 3.91
N TYR A 149 2.23 -10.64 4.09
CA TYR A 149 1.23 -10.00 3.23
C TYR A 149 1.18 -8.48 3.47
N ARG A 150 1.25 -7.71 2.40
CA ARG A 150 0.97 -6.27 2.38
C ARG A 150 -0.05 -5.98 1.29
N PRO A 151 -1.10 -5.21 1.59
CA PRO A 151 -2.13 -4.92 0.60
C PRO A 151 -1.56 -4.10 -0.57
N PRO A 152 -2.09 -4.30 -1.80
CA PRO A 152 -1.72 -3.51 -2.97
C PRO A 152 -2.18 -2.05 -2.82
N LEU A 153 -1.42 -1.12 -3.40
CA LEU A 153 -1.76 0.31 -3.41
C LEU A 153 -2.75 0.64 -4.54
N ARG A 154 -3.97 0.10 -4.46
CA ARG A 154 -5.01 0.31 -5.49
C ARG A 154 -5.63 1.71 -5.44
N HIS A 155 -5.61 2.34 -4.27
CA HIS A 155 -6.23 3.66 -4.08
C HIS A 155 -5.29 4.75 -4.58
N PRO A 156 -5.72 5.61 -5.52
CA PRO A 156 -4.90 6.70 -6.02
C PRO A 156 -4.62 7.70 -4.90
N LYS A 157 -3.36 8.13 -4.78
CA LYS A 157 -2.97 9.20 -3.84
C LYS A 157 -3.62 10.52 -4.28
N PRO A 158 -4.23 11.31 -3.37
CA PRO A 158 -4.73 12.64 -3.70
C PRO A 158 -3.63 13.52 -4.30
N LYS A 159 -3.98 14.28 -5.34
CA LYS A 159 -3.06 15.20 -6.03
C LYS A 159 -3.66 16.60 -6.06
N ILE A 160 -2.84 17.60 -5.81
CA ILE A 160 -3.18 19.00 -6.05
C ILE A 160 -2.65 19.34 -7.46
N PHE A 161 -3.56 19.61 -8.38
CA PHE A 161 -3.22 19.99 -9.75
C PHE A 161 -2.99 21.50 -9.80
N GLY A 162 -1.74 21.93 -9.65
CA GLY A 162 -1.34 23.33 -9.73
C GLY A 162 -1.17 24.02 -8.38
N SER A 163 -1.03 25.35 -8.43
CA SER A 163 -0.83 26.20 -7.26
C SER A 163 -2.17 26.71 -6.71
N GLN A 164 -2.23 26.89 -5.39
CA GLN A 164 -3.39 27.45 -4.71
C GLN A 164 -2.97 28.68 -3.91
N THR A 165 -3.88 29.64 -3.77
CA THR A 165 -3.70 30.78 -2.88
C THR A 165 -4.21 30.44 -1.48
N ALA A 166 -3.68 31.13 -0.48
CA ALA A 166 -4.01 30.97 0.93
C ALA A 166 -3.78 32.29 1.66
N VAL A 167 -4.35 32.44 2.86
CA VAL A 167 -4.17 33.62 3.71
C VAL A 167 -3.04 33.35 4.71
N VAL A 168 -2.07 34.26 4.84
CA VAL A 168 -1.01 34.13 5.85
C VAL A 168 -1.61 34.29 7.24
N THR A 169 -1.25 33.40 8.16
CA THR A 169 -1.79 33.34 9.53
C THR A 169 -0.66 33.36 10.55
N GLY A 170 -0.99 33.75 11.78
CA GLY A 170 0.01 33.94 12.82
C GLY A 170 -0.57 33.91 14.23
N LEU A 171 0.29 34.17 15.22
CA LEU A 171 -0.15 34.28 16.60
C LEU A 171 -0.99 35.55 16.76
N LYS A 172 -2.00 35.53 17.64
CA LYS A 172 -2.85 36.71 17.86
C LYS A 172 -2.01 37.91 18.29
N GLY A 173 -2.19 39.04 17.61
CA GLY A 173 -1.48 40.29 17.89
C GLY A 173 -0.06 40.39 17.31
N GLN A 174 0.38 39.37 16.56
CA GLN A 174 1.67 39.38 15.87
C GLN A 174 1.46 39.59 14.37
N GLU A 175 1.99 40.69 13.83
CA GLU A 175 1.90 41.01 12.40
C GLU A 175 2.79 40.09 11.55
N ILE A 176 4.00 39.80 12.03
CA ILE A 176 4.97 38.93 11.35
C ILE A 176 5.25 37.69 12.20
N HIS A 177 4.81 36.52 11.73
CA HIS A 177 5.04 35.23 12.40
C HIS A 177 5.86 34.29 11.52
N CYS A 178 7.19 34.29 11.74
CA CYS A 178 8.14 33.43 11.03
C CYS A 178 9.06 32.66 11.97
N ASP A 179 9.58 31.54 11.46
CA ASP A 179 10.59 30.75 12.15
C ASP A 179 12.03 31.12 11.70
N LYS A 180 13.02 30.42 12.26
CA LYS A 180 14.45 30.61 11.93
C LYS A 180 14.81 30.40 10.45
N HIS A 181 13.91 29.83 9.66
CA HIS A 181 14.09 29.58 8.23
C HIS A 181 13.25 30.52 7.35
N GLY A 182 12.61 31.54 7.93
CA GLY A 182 11.72 32.45 7.20
C GLY A 182 10.46 31.77 6.68
N ARG A 183 10.03 30.66 7.31
CA ARG A 183 8.79 29.96 6.96
C ARG A 183 7.59 30.70 7.54
N ILE A 184 6.44 30.53 6.90
CA ILE A 184 5.16 31.10 7.33
C ILE A 184 4.13 30.00 7.60
N LYS A 185 3.01 30.37 8.21
CA LYS A 185 1.80 29.53 8.30
C LYS A 185 0.67 30.18 7.50
N VAL A 186 -0.22 29.36 6.97
CA VAL A 186 -1.32 29.81 6.12
C VAL A 186 -2.62 29.10 6.46
N GLN A 187 -3.74 29.67 6.06
CA GLN A 187 -5.02 28.97 5.98
C GLN A 187 -5.47 28.92 4.53
N PHE A 188 -5.74 27.71 4.05
CA PHE A 188 -6.30 27.50 2.71
C PHE A 188 -7.79 27.85 2.70
N HIS A 189 -8.31 28.30 1.56
CA HIS A 189 -9.72 28.71 1.45
C HIS A 189 -10.72 27.55 1.64
N TRP A 190 -10.28 26.33 1.40
CA TRP A 190 -11.07 25.11 1.61
C TRP A 190 -10.97 24.57 3.04
N ASP A 191 -10.10 25.13 3.89
CA ASP A 191 -9.97 24.74 5.28
C ASP A 191 -11.08 25.39 6.12
N ARG A 192 -12.07 24.57 6.47
CA ARG A 192 -13.24 24.95 7.28
C ARG A 192 -13.00 24.83 8.79
N GLU A 193 -11.97 24.11 9.21
CA GLU A 193 -11.67 23.83 10.61
C GLU A 193 -10.60 24.77 11.17
N GLY A 194 -9.77 25.35 10.30
CA GLY A 194 -8.78 26.36 10.65
C GLY A 194 -9.39 27.62 11.26
N ALA A 195 -8.78 28.09 12.35
CA ALA A 195 -9.24 29.25 13.12
C ALA A 195 -8.47 30.55 12.80
N GLY A 196 -7.78 30.61 11.65
CA GLY A 196 -7.01 31.79 11.23
C GLY A 196 -5.82 32.14 12.13
N ASN A 197 -5.21 31.15 12.79
CA ASN A 197 -4.19 31.37 13.80
C ASN A 197 -2.91 30.54 13.56
N ASP A 198 -1.99 30.55 14.52
CA ASP A 198 -0.72 29.83 14.46
C ASP A 198 -0.86 28.30 14.39
N ARG A 199 -2.06 27.74 14.47
CA ARG A 199 -2.31 26.30 14.34
C ARG A 199 -2.97 25.90 13.02
N SER A 200 -3.28 26.87 12.15
CA SER A 200 -3.95 26.61 10.86
C SER A 200 -3.12 25.74 9.90
N SER A 201 -1.78 25.77 9.97
CA SER A 201 -0.94 24.90 9.15
C SER A 201 0.40 24.54 9.78
N CYS A 202 1.11 23.62 9.11
CA CYS A 202 2.54 23.45 9.29
C CYS A 202 3.32 24.66 8.72
N TRP A 203 4.62 24.72 9.02
CA TRP A 203 5.53 25.71 8.48
C TRP A 203 5.80 25.48 6.98
N LEU A 204 5.53 26.50 6.17
CA LEU A 204 5.73 26.49 4.72
C LEU A 204 6.91 27.38 4.34
N ARG A 205 7.80 26.88 3.47
CA ARG A 205 8.92 27.66 2.93
C ARG A 205 8.43 28.66 1.90
N VAL A 206 8.96 29.88 1.98
CA VAL A 206 8.68 30.97 1.06
C VAL A 206 9.80 31.03 0.01
N SER A 207 9.45 31.15 -1.26
CA SER A 207 10.43 31.39 -2.33
C SER A 207 10.89 32.84 -2.27
N SER A 208 12.20 33.11 -2.37
CA SER A 208 12.73 34.46 -2.53
C SER A 208 13.32 34.67 -3.93
N SER A 209 13.53 35.94 -4.29
CA SER A 209 14.19 36.31 -5.55
C SER A 209 15.67 35.94 -5.58
N TRP A 210 16.32 35.87 -4.41
CA TRP A 210 17.73 35.52 -4.26
C TRP A 210 18.00 34.89 -2.88
N ALA A 211 18.56 33.69 -2.84
CA ALA A 211 18.92 32.99 -1.60
C ALA A 211 20.34 32.41 -1.70
N GLY A 212 21.20 32.80 -0.75
CA GLY A 212 22.59 32.34 -0.62
C GLY A 212 22.95 31.98 0.83
N ASN A 213 24.20 31.55 1.05
CA ASN A 213 24.66 31.15 2.37
C ASN A 213 24.93 32.38 3.25
N GLY A 214 23.90 32.85 3.95
CA GLY A 214 23.97 34.02 4.84
C GLY A 214 23.74 35.38 4.15
N TYR A 215 23.35 35.38 2.87
CA TYR A 215 23.05 36.58 2.09
C TYR A 215 21.92 36.29 1.10
N GLY A 216 21.20 37.32 0.68
CA GLY A 216 20.09 37.20 -0.27
C GLY A 216 19.05 38.30 -0.09
N GLY A 217 18.00 38.23 -0.90
CA GLY A 217 16.79 39.04 -0.73
C GLY A 217 15.79 38.29 0.14
N MET A 218 15.28 38.93 1.18
CA MET A 218 14.23 38.37 2.05
C MET A 218 13.10 39.39 2.17
N VAL A 219 11.90 38.96 1.80
CA VAL A 219 10.65 39.71 2.01
C VAL A 219 9.71 38.73 2.68
N VAL A 220 9.26 39.10 3.87
CA VAL A 220 8.35 38.34 4.72
C VAL A 220 7.12 39.20 4.96
#